data_AF-A0A7R9MM65-F1
#
_entry.id   AF-A0A7R9MM65-F1
#
_cell.length_a   1.000
_cell.length_b   1.000
_cell.length_c   1.000
_cell.angle_alpha   90.00
_cell.angle_beta   90.00
_cell.angle_gamma   90.00
#
_symmetry.space_group_name_H-M   'P 1'
#
loop_
_entity.id
_entity.type
_entity.pdbx_description
1 polymer ?
#
loop_
_entity_poly.entity_id
_entity_poly.type
_entity_poly.pdbx_seq_one_letter_code
_entity_poly.pdbx_strand_id
1 'polypeptide(L)'
;SVHNTGGSLKVNGAVIEFNECDSLVLILSAGTDYVLDDSKKFKSGEDPLNHVNDWISKASQKSYDDLRSQHLNDFHGWLNRVDLDLGQSSDQQKGMPTIKRKVEAVNKFDPDFEETFFQFGRYLMISSSRQILPGNLQGLWNDNNSPAWHADYHMDINIEMNNWPAEITNLAECHMPLFNLIRSQLNSWRKCTRKSDVLLTPLGKHSSKGVAVAGQHNIYGGMGTKMDWDKTNTAWYAQHFWEHYAFGMDKTFLKDIAYPFLKEVSEFWDEQLKTVTKGTKEQIGKLVVPNGWSSEHGPHEDGCSYNQE
;
A
#
# COMPACT_ATOMS: atom_id res chain seq x y z
N SER A 1 26.39 -12.02 3.34
CA SER A 1 27.32 -13.11 3.71
C SER A 1 27.26 -14.21 2.68
N VAL A 2 28.34 -14.96 2.49
CA VAL A 2 28.39 -16.10 1.57
C VAL A 2 29.03 -17.29 2.25
N HIS A 3 28.39 -18.45 2.11
CA HIS A 3 28.90 -19.72 2.62
C HIS A 3 29.00 -20.71 1.45
N ASN A 4 30.12 -21.42 1.34
CA ASN A 4 30.33 -22.46 0.33
C ASN A 4 30.57 -23.82 0.99
N THR A 5 30.14 -24.89 0.31
CA THR A 5 30.54 -26.26 0.59
C THR A 5 31.40 -26.75 -0.57
N GLY A 6 32.55 -27.37 -0.26
CA GLY A 6 33.53 -27.74 -1.27
C GLY A 6 34.21 -26.53 -1.91
N GLY A 7 35.27 -26.78 -2.69
CA GLY A 7 35.96 -25.74 -3.45
C GLY A 7 36.57 -24.62 -2.60
N SER A 8 36.63 -23.42 -3.19
CA SER A 8 37.16 -22.22 -2.54
C SER A 8 36.39 -20.95 -2.92
N LEU A 9 36.43 -19.98 -2.02
CA LEU A 9 35.84 -18.65 -2.17
C LEU A 9 36.93 -17.59 -2.06
N LYS A 10 36.93 -16.61 -2.97
CA LYS A 10 37.84 -15.46 -2.92
C LYS A 10 37.08 -14.16 -3.19
N VAL A 11 37.34 -13.12 -2.40
CA VAL A 11 36.81 -11.77 -2.63
C VAL A 11 37.87 -10.91 -3.29
N ASN A 12 37.62 -10.47 -4.52
CA ASN A 12 38.50 -9.63 -5.32
C ASN A 12 37.82 -8.28 -5.59
N GLY A 13 37.98 -7.33 -4.67
CA GLY A 13 37.34 -6.01 -4.78
C GLY A 13 35.81 -6.14 -4.77
N ALA A 14 35.18 -5.81 -5.90
CA ALA A 14 33.72 -5.88 -6.07
C ALA A 14 33.19 -7.26 -6.54
N VAL A 15 34.08 -8.23 -6.76
CA VAL A 15 33.72 -9.56 -7.28
C VAL A 15 33.95 -10.61 -6.19
N ILE A 16 33.01 -11.55 -6.07
CA ILE A 16 33.18 -12.77 -5.28
C ILE A 16 33.34 -13.93 -6.26
N GLU A 17 34.50 -14.59 -6.21
CA GLU A 17 34.86 -15.72 -7.05
C GLU A 17 34.66 -17.03 -6.30
N PHE A 18 34.09 -18.01 -6.98
CA PHE A 18 33.86 -19.37 -6.48
C PHE A 18 34.56 -20.35 -7.42
N ASN A 19 35.37 -21.25 -6.88
CA ASN A 19 36.06 -22.27 -7.67
C ASN A 19 35.79 -23.67 -7.11
N GLU A 20 35.26 -24.56 -7.95
CA GLU A 20 34.97 -25.97 -7.64
C GLU A 20 34.10 -26.18 -6.38
N CYS A 21 33.16 -25.26 -6.11
CA CYS A 21 32.20 -25.40 -5.01
C CYS A 21 31.06 -26.37 -5.36
N ASP A 22 30.65 -27.21 -4.40
CA ASP A 22 29.51 -28.11 -4.53
C ASP A 22 28.18 -27.37 -4.34
N SER A 23 28.15 -26.39 -3.43
CA SER A 23 26.98 -25.55 -3.16
C SER A 23 27.36 -24.19 -2.59
N LEU A 24 26.46 -23.22 -2.76
CA LEU A 24 26.59 -21.85 -2.25
C LEU A 24 25.30 -21.42 -1.54
N VAL A 25 25.44 -20.75 -0.41
CA VAL A 25 24.36 -20.04 0.28
C VAL A 25 24.69 -18.56 0.31
N LEU A 26 23.86 -17.75 -0.34
CA LEU A 26 23.98 -16.29 -0.39
C LEU A 26 22.94 -15.68 0.56
N ILE A 27 23.42 -14.94 1.56
CA ILE A 27 22.58 -14.17 2.48
C ILE A 27 22.73 -12.70 2.13
N LEU A 28 21.67 -12.12 1.57
CA LEU A 28 21.60 -10.73 1.15
C LEU A 28 20.69 -9.95 2.09
N SER A 29 21.10 -8.72 2.39
CA SER A 29 20.31 -7.79 3.20
C SER A 29 20.61 -6.36 2.75
N ALA A 30 19.62 -5.49 2.90
CA ALA A 30 19.69 -4.08 2.58
C ALA A 30 18.84 -3.29 3.59
N GLY A 31 19.21 -2.03 3.84
CA GLY A 31 18.52 -1.17 4.78
C GLY A 31 18.75 0.30 4.44
N THR A 32 17.89 1.16 4.96
CA THR A 32 17.99 2.62 4.87
C THR A 32 17.82 3.22 6.26
N ASP A 33 18.03 4.53 6.39
CA ASP A 33 17.75 5.26 7.64
C ASP A 33 16.28 5.71 7.73
N TYR A 34 15.40 5.26 6.82
CA TYR A 34 14.01 5.69 6.77
C TYR A 34 13.23 5.27 8.01
N VAL A 35 12.42 6.19 8.55
CA VAL A 35 11.50 5.94 9.67
C VAL A 35 10.17 6.67 9.46
N LEU A 36 9.09 6.12 10.00
CA LEU A 36 7.75 6.72 9.99
C LEU A 36 7.60 7.83 11.05
N ASP A 37 8.45 8.85 10.99
CA ASP A 37 8.48 9.94 11.98
C ASP A 37 8.77 11.28 11.31
N ASP A 38 7.72 12.11 11.15
CA ASP A 38 7.83 13.42 10.53
C ASP A 38 8.68 14.40 11.35
N SER A 39 8.74 14.24 12.67
CA SER A 39 9.56 15.06 13.56
C SER A 39 11.05 14.87 13.30
N LYS A 40 11.41 13.68 12.81
CA LYS A 40 12.75 13.33 12.34
C LYS A 40 12.94 13.52 10.83
N LYS A 41 11.97 14.15 10.15
CA LYS A 41 11.96 14.27 8.69
C LYS A 41 12.11 12.90 8.00
N PHE A 42 11.52 11.88 8.61
CA PHE A 42 11.52 10.48 8.17
C PHE A 42 12.90 9.83 8.07
N LYS A 43 13.88 10.32 8.84
CA LYS A 43 15.25 9.78 8.89
C LYS A 43 15.68 9.54 10.33
N SER A 44 16.08 8.33 10.67
CA SER A 44 16.56 7.99 12.02
C SER A 44 17.85 8.72 12.36
N GLY A 45 18.68 9.02 11.34
CA GLY A 45 20.05 9.49 11.51
C GLY A 45 21.03 8.40 11.93
N GLU A 46 20.57 7.15 12.07
CA GLU A 46 21.42 6.00 12.35
C GLU A 46 22.04 5.47 11.06
N ASP A 47 23.28 4.99 11.13
CA ASP A 47 23.93 4.32 10.01
C ASP A 47 23.20 2.99 9.69
N PRO A 48 22.59 2.84 8.51
CA PRO A 48 21.86 1.62 8.14
C PRO A 48 22.74 0.37 8.15
N LEU A 49 24.06 0.52 7.96
CA LEU A 49 24.99 -0.59 7.92
C LEU A 49 25.03 -1.37 9.25
N ASN A 50 24.75 -0.71 10.38
CA ASN A 50 24.72 -1.36 11.69
C ASN A 50 23.62 -2.44 11.75
N HIS A 51 22.40 -2.10 11.35
CA HIS A 51 21.27 -3.03 11.35
C HIS A 51 21.41 -4.11 10.27
N VAL A 52 21.92 -3.73 9.08
CA VAL A 52 22.21 -4.70 8.01
C VAL A 52 23.23 -5.74 8.45
N ASN A 53 24.30 -5.33 9.14
CA ASN A 53 25.31 -6.25 9.66
C ASN A 53 24.76 -7.15 10.76
N ASP A 54 23.89 -6.64 11.64
CA ASP A 54 23.23 -7.43 12.68
C ASP A 54 22.31 -8.51 12.07
N TRP A 55 21.50 -8.15 11.07
CA TRP A 55 20.65 -9.11 10.35
C TRP A 55 21.46 -10.19 9.65
N ILE A 56 22.51 -9.82 8.92
CA ILE A 56 23.40 -10.77 8.26
C ILE A 56 24.09 -11.68 9.28
N SER A 57 24.59 -11.13 10.39
CA SER A 57 25.29 -11.90 11.41
C SER A 57 24.37 -12.93 12.06
N LYS A 58 23.13 -12.54 12.41
CA LYS A 58 22.11 -13.44 12.97
C LYS A 58 21.69 -14.53 11.98
N ALA A 59 21.51 -14.18 10.71
CA ALA A 59 21.13 -15.14 9.67
C ALA A 59 22.27 -16.14 9.37
N SER A 60 23.51 -15.68 9.34
CA SER A 60 24.70 -16.51 9.09
C SER A 60 25.01 -17.53 10.19
N GLN A 61 24.37 -17.43 11.36
CA GLN A 61 24.48 -18.43 12.43
C GLN A 61 23.54 -19.64 12.22
N LYS A 62 22.69 -19.61 11.19
CA LYS A 62 21.69 -20.65 10.91
C LYS A 62 22.05 -21.42 9.63
N SER A 63 21.67 -22.69 9.57
CA SER A 63 21.79 -23.46 8.34
C SER A 63 20.76 -23.01 7.29
N TYR A 64 21.00 -23.33 6.02
CA TYR A 64 20.01 -23.09 4.96
C TYR A 64 18.67 -23.76 5.27
N ASP A 65 18.69 -24.99 5.77
CA ASP A 65 17.49 -25.74 6.09
C ASP A 65 16.70 -25.09 7.24
N ASP A 66 17.39 -24.54 8.25
CA ASP A 66 16.75 -23.79 9.33
C ASP A 66 16.12 -22.49 8.82
N LEU A 67 16.82 -21.75 7.96
CA LEU A 67 16.33 -20.51 7.35
C LEU A 67 15.10 -20.78 6.47
N ARG A 68 15.19 -21.80 5.61
CA ARG A 68 14.10 -22.23 4.74
C ARG A 68 12.89 -22.70 5.54
N SER A 69 13.10 -23.51 6.58
CA SER A 69 12.00 -24.01 7.42
C SER A 69 11.32 -22.88 8.17
N GLN A 70 12.08 -21.90 8.70
CA GLN A 70 11.49 -20.71 9.32
C GLN A 70 10.69 -19.88 8.32
N HIS A 71 11.21 -19.65 7.12
CA HIS A 71 10.50 -18.93 6.06
C HIS A 71 9.20 -19.63 5.68
N LEU A 72 9.24 -20.95 5.44
CA LEU A 72 8.04 -21.71 5.07
C LEU A 72 7.00 -21.71 6.19
N ASN A 73 7.41 -21.90 7.45
CA ASN A 73 6.49 -21.86 8.58
C ASN A 73 5.81 -20.49 8.73
N ASP A 74 6.59 -19.41 8.58
CA ASP A 74 6.04 -18.06 8.57
C ASP A 74 5.07 -17.87 7.39
N PHE A 75 5.53 -18.07 6.15
CA PHE A 75 4.75 -17.78 4.95
C PHE A 75 3.48 -18.65 4.84
N HIS A 76 3.55 -19.94 5.16
CA HIS A 76 2.39 -20.83 5.21
C HIS A 76 1.39 -20.41 6.30
N GLY A 77 1.85 -19.84 7.42
CA GLY A 77 0.97 -19.30 8.47
C GLY A 77 0.08 -18.14 7.99
N TRP A 78 0.45 -17.49 6.88
CA TRP A 78 -0.36 -16.47 6.21
C TRP A 78 -1.16 -17.07 5.05
N LEU A 79 -0.47 -17.72 4.11
CA LEU A 79 -1.07 -18.15 2.85
C LEU A 79 -2.15 -19.21 3.06
N ASN A 80 -1.95 -20.15 4.00
CA ASN A 80 -2.87 -21.28 4.21
C ASN A 80 -4.12 -20.92 5.03
N ARG A 81 -4.33 -19.63 5.36
CA ARG A 81 -5.54 -19.16 6.07
C ARG A 81 -6.81 -19.23 5.22
N VAL A 82 -6.67 -19.24 3.90
CA VAL A 82 -7.80 -19.35 2.95
C VAL A 82 -7.43 -20.33 1.87
N ASP A 83 -8.36 -21.22 1.60
CA ASP A 83 -8.34 -22.18 0.52
C ASP A 83 -9.51 -21.88 -0.43
N LEU A 84 -9.28 -22.04 -1.73
CA LEU A 84 -10.28 -21.75 -2.76
C LEU A 84 -10.29 -22.89 -3.76
N ASP A 85 -11.34 -23.70 -3.77
CA ASP A 85 -11.52 -24.78 -4.75
C ASP A 85 -12.56 -24.36 -5.79
N LEU A 86 -12.12 -24.18 -7.04
CA LEU A 86 -12.98 -23.86 -8.19
C LEU A 86 -13.21 -25.06 -9.11
N GLY A 87 -12.81 -26.27 -8.68
CA GLY A 87 -12.76 -27.48 -9.49
C GLY A 87 -11.37 -27.75 -10.05
N GLN A 88 -11.29 -28.67 -11.02
CA GLN A 88 -10.01 -29.13 -11.55
C GLN A 88 -9.83 -28.78 -13.02
N SER A 89 -8.64 -28.27 -13.36
CA SER A 89 -8.22 -28.10 -14.74
C SER A 89 -8.02 -29.45 -15.44
N SER A 90 -8.26 -29.47 -16.76
CA SER A 90 -7.99 -30.64 -17.60
C SER A 90 -6.49 -30.96 -17.68
N ASP A 91 -6.13 -32.20 -18.00
CA ASP A 91 -4.73 -32.61 -18.18
C ASP A 91 -3.99 -31.77 -19.23
N GLN A 92 -4.72 -31.37 -20.28
CA GLN A 92 -4.18 -30.47 -21.30
C GLN A 92 -3.81 -29.10 -20.69
N GLN A 93 -4.68 -28.50 -19.88
CA GLN A 93 -4.42 -27.23 -19.19
C GLN A 93 -3.25 -27.36 -18.20
N LYS A 94 -3.22 -28.43 -17.40
CA LYS A 94 -2.14 -28.71 -16.44
C LYS A 94 -0.78 -28.90 -17.11
N GLY A 95 -0.76 -29.43 -18.33
CA GLY A 95 0.46 -29.58 -19.13
C GLY A 95 0.98 -28.28 -19.76
N MET A 96 0.25 -27.16 -19.67
CA MET A 96 0.66 -25.89 -20.27
C MET A 96 1.50 -25.03 -19.31
N PRO A 97 2.48 -24.28 -19.83
CA PRO A 97 3.10 -23.19 -19.08
C PRO A 97 2.08 -22.11 -18.67
N THR A 98 2.27 -21.49 -17.51
CA THR A 98 1.36 -20.46 -16.96
C THR A 98 1.04 -19.33 -17.96
N ILE A 99 2.01 -18.89 -18.76
CA ILE A 99 1.80 -17.85 -19.78
C ILE A 99 0.77 -18.29 -20.83
N LYS A 100 0.80 -19.55 -21.26
CA LYS A 100 -0.18 -20.08 -22.22
C LYS A 100 -1.55 -20.22 -21.57
N ARG A 101 -1.62 -20.71 -20.33
CA ARG A 101 -2.87 -20.79 -19.56
C ARG A 101 -3.56 -19.43 -19.46
N LYS A 102 -2.82 -18.36 -19.14
CA LYS A 102 -3.32 -16.98 -19.11
C LYS A 102 -3.97 -16.55 -20.43
N VAL A 103 -3.33 -16.84 -21.57
CA VAL A 103 -3.85 -16.46 -22.89
C VAL A 103 -5.12 -17.23 -23.23
N GLU A 104 -5.17 -18.53 -22.91
CA GLU A 104 -6.33 -19.37 -23.19
C GLU A 104 -7.51 -19.11 -22.24
N ALA A 105 -7.24 -18.70 -20.99
CA ALA A 105 -8.23 -18.43 -19.95
C ALA A 105 -9.27 -17.37 -20.38
N VAL A 106 -8.90 -16.46 -21.29
CA VAL A 106 -9.80 -15.45 -21.88
C VAL A 106 -11.03 -16.08 -22.54
N ASN A 107 -10.89 -17.27 -23.14
CA ASN A 107 -11.96 -17.94 -23.88
C ASN A 107 -12.45 -19.23 -23.20
N LYS A 108 -11.68 -19.78 -22.26
CA LYS A 108 -11.96 -21.07 -21.65
C LYS A 108 -11.58 -21.05 -20.17
N PHE A 109 -12.58 -21.21 -19.31
CA PHE A 109 -12.38 -21.29 -17.87
C PHE A 109 -11.34 -22.36 -17.49
N ASP A 110 -10.42 -21.98 -16.61
CA ASP A 110 -9.31 -22.81 -16.16
C ASP A 110 -9.24 -22.79 -14.62
N PRO A 111 -9.91 -23.73 -13.92
CA PRO A 111 -10.10 -23.69 -12.48
C PRO A 111 -8.83 -23.47 -11.66
N ASP A 112 -7.81 -24.32 -11.84
CA ASP A 112 -6.56 -24.23 -11.06
C ASP A 112 -5.81 -22.92 -11.38
N PHE A 113 -5.99 -22.35 -12.59
CA PHE A 113 -5.36 -21.07 -12.95
C PHE A 113 -6.04 -19.89 -12.27
N GLU A 114 -7.37 -19.86 -12.22
CA GLU A 114 -8.14 -18.83 -11.51
C GLU A 114 -7.88 -18.89 -10.00
N GLU A 115 -7.81 -20.09 -9.42
CA GLU A 115 -7.36 -20.29 -8.03
C GLU A 115 -5.93 -19.77 -7.83
N THR A 116 -5.00 -20.13 -8.72
CA THR A 116 -3.61 -19.65 -8.67
C THR A 116 -3.56 -18.12 -8.75
N PHE A 117 -4.39 -17.49 -9.58
CA PHE A 117 -4.43 -16.04 -9.74
C PHE A 117 -4.97 -15.34 -8.49
N PHE A 118 -6.01 -15.90 -7.85
CA PHE A 118 -6.50 -15.45 -6.55
C PHE A 118 -5.41 -15.56 -5.46
N GLN A 119 -4.76 -16.72 -5.35
CA GLN A 119 -3.67 -16.94 -4.39
C GLN A 119 -2.45 -16.07 -4.69
N PHE A 120 -2.22 -15.72 -5.97
CA PHE A 120 -1.14 -14.80 -6.35
C PHE A 120 -1.38 -13.39 -5.80
N GLY A 121 -2.62 -12.88 -5.80
CA GLY A 121 -2.95 -11.62 -5.15
C GLY A 121 -2.61 -11.61 -3.65
N ARG A 122 -3.00 -12.67 -2.93
CA ARG A 122 -2.64 -12.88 -1.51
C ARG A 122 -1.13 -12.97 -1.30
N TYR A 123 -0.44 -13.75 -2.14
CA TYR A 123 1.01 -13.87 -2.14
C TYR A 123 1.71 -12.52 -2.29
N LEU A 124 1.26 -11.68 -3.23
CA LEU A 124 1.82 -10.35 -3.47
C LEU A 124 1.59 -9.43 -2.27
N MET A 125 0.41 -9.47 -1.64
CA MET A 125 0.13 -8.68 -0.44
C MET A 125 1.02 -9.08 0.74
N ILE A 126 1.13 -10.38 1.04
CA ILE A 126 2.03 -10.91 2.09
C ILE A 126 3.48 -10.47 1.81
N SER A 127 3.88 -10.50 0.54
CA SER A 127 5.26 -10.19 0.15
C SER A 127 5.58 -8.68 0.14
N SER A 128 4.58 -7.81 0.01
CA SER A 128 4.79 -6.37 -0.16
C SER A 128 4.31 -5.49 1.00
N SER A 129 3.45 -5.99 1.89
CA SER A 129 2.79 -5.18 2.93
C SER A 129 2.90 -5.79 4.32
N ARG A 130 4.11 -6.26 4.70
CA ARG A 130 4.40 -6.78 6.06
C ARG A 130 5.40 -5.96 6.85
N GLN A 131 6.12 -5.06 6.19
CA GLN A 131 7.16 -4.25 6.81
C GLN A 131 6.60 -2.87 7.21
N ILE A 132 7.44 -1.84 7.16
CA ILE A 132 7.09 -0.48 7.56
C ILE A 132 6.17 0.25 6.57
N LEU A 133 6.11 -0.17 5.31
CA LEU A 133 5.38 0.51 4.24
C LEU A 133 4.46 -0.47 3.52
N PRO A 134 3.28 -0.02 3.04
CA PRO A 134 2.44 -0.82 2.16
C PRO A 134 3.03 -0.88 0.75
N GLY A 135 2.61 -1.87 -0.03
CA GLY A 135 2.95 -1.96 -1.45
C GLY A 135 2.46 -0.73 -2.22
N ASN A 136 3.33 -0.13 -3.04
CA ASN A 136 3.00 1.00 -3.91
C ASN A 136 2.38 0.53 -5.24
N LEU A 137 2.32 1.38 -6.27
CA LEU A 137 1.83 1.02 -7.62
C LEU A 137 2.48 -0.25 -8.24
N GLN A 138 3.65 -0.65 -7.77
CA GLN A 138 4.38 -1.84 -8.23
C GLN A 138 4.71 -2.80 -7.07
N GLY A 139 4.02 -2.68 -5.93
CA GLY A 139 4.33 -3.43 -4.71
C GLY A 139 5.69 -3.04 -4.14
N LEU A 140 6.69 -3.90 -4.32
CA LEU A 140 8.11 -3.66 -3.99
C LEU A 140 9.04 -3.86 -5.20
N TRP A 141 8.49 -4.18 -6.38
CA TRP A 141 9.25 -4.68 -7.51
C TRP A 141 9.39 -3.61 -8.58
N ASN A 142 10.56 -2.97 -8.62
CA ASN A 142 10.89 -1.95 -9.61
C ASN A 142 12.39 -2.01 -9.95
N ASP A 143 12.72 -1.95 -11.23
CA ASP A 143 14.10 -1.97 -11.76
C ASP A 143 14.51 -0.63 -12.40
N ASN A 144 13.65 0.39 -12.31
CA ASN A 144 13.81 1.67 -13.00
C ASN A 144 13.91 2.84 -12.01
N ASN A 145 14.86 3.76 -12.23
CA ASN A 145 14.98 4.98 -11.42
C ASN A 145 13.96 6.08 -11.77
N SER A 146 13.27 5.93 -12.89
CA SER A 146 12.17 6.79 -13.34
C SER A 146 10.95 5.93 -13.70
N PRO A 147 10.36 5.21 -12.73
CA PRO A 147 9.23 4.33 -13.00
C PRO A 147 8.00 5.13 -13.42
N ALA A 148 7.07 4.47 -14.13
CA ALA A 148 5.79 5.06 -14.48
C ALA A 148 5.07 5.54 -13.20
N TRP A 149 4.57 6.79 -13.24
CA TRP A 149 3.96 7.47 -12.09
C TRP A 149 4.80 7.40 -10.81
N HIS A 150 6.13 7.38 -10.94
CA HIS A 150 7.08 7.33 -9.82
C HIS A 150 6.94 6.12 -8.88
N ALA A 151 6.15 5.11 -9.26
CA ALA A 151 5.73 4.03 -8.37
C ALA A 151 5.29 4.57 -6.99
N ASP A 152 4.55 5.67 -6.98
CA ASP A 152 4.12 6.35 -5.75
C ASP A 152 2.90 5.69 -5.11
N TYR A 153 2.35 6.36 -4.09
CA TYR A 153 1.02 6.07 -3.59
C TYR A 153 0.03 6.95 -4.33
N HIS A 154 -0.57 6.36 -5.36
CA HIS A 154 -1.56 6.99 -6.19
C HIS A 154 -2.94 6.88 -5.55
N MET A 155 -3.58 8.02 -5.38
CA MET A 155 -4.88 8.21 -4.76
C MET A 155 -5.90 8.51 -5.84
N ASP A 156 -7.05 7.83 -5.78
CA ASP A 156 -8.20 7.89 -6.71
C ASP A 156 -8.64 6.51 -7.19
N ILE A 157 -7.90 5.45 -6.84
CA ILE A 157 -8.29 4.03 -6.94
C ILE A 157 -7.17 3.08 -6.52
N ASN A 158 -5.90 3.42 -6.81
CA ASN A 158 -4.84 2.42 -6.88
C ASN A 158 -4.41 1.88 -5.52
N ILE A 159 -4.06 2.77 -4.58
CA ILE A 159 -3.61 2.35 -3.25
C ILE A 159 -4.76 1.73 -2.45
N GLU A 160 -5.99 2.18 -2.70
CA GLU A 160 -7.20 1.57 -2.15
C GLU A 160 -7.35 0.13 -2.67
N MET A 161 -7.28 -0.05 -4.00
CA MET A 161 -7.36 -1.37 -4.65
C MET A 161 -6.29 -2.34 -4.13
N ASN A 162 -5.06 -1.87 -3.95
CA ASN A 162 -3.98 -2.68 -3.39
C ASN A 162 -4.33 -3.27 -2.01
N ASN A 163 -5.17 -2.58 -1.23
CA ASN A 163 -5.49 -2.95 0.15
C ASN A 163 -6.89 -3.57 0.32
N TRP A 164 -7.76 -3.55 -0.69
CA TRP A 164 -9.08 -4.23 -0.61
C TRP A 164 -9.01 -5.70 -0.20
N PRO A 165 -8.01 -6.51 -0.63
CA PRO A 165 -7.94 -7.90 -0.22
C PRO A 165 -7.60 -8.10 1.26
N ALA A 166 -7.07 -7.09 1.97
CA ALA A 166 -6.49 -7.24 3.31
C ALA A 166 -7.44 -7.97 4.27
N GLU A 167 -8.64 -7.44 4.43
CA GLU A 167 -9.58 -7.94 5.42
C GLU A 167 -10.30 -9.20 4.92
N ILE A 168 -10.92 -9.10 3.74
CA ILE A 168 -11.80 -10.14 3.21
C ILE A 168 -11.04 -11.43 2.87
N THR A 169 -9.73 -11.35 2.61
CA THR A 169 -8.88 -12.51 2.37
C THR A 169 -8.07 -12.92 3.61
N ASN A 170 -8.44 -12.48 4.82
CA ASN A 170 -7.84 -12.96 6.08
C ASN A 170 -6.32 -12.64 6.21
N LEU A 171 -5.95 -11.43 5.79
CA LEU A 171 -4.62 -10.84 5.85
C LEU A 171 -4.67 -9.44 6.51
N ALA A 172 -5.54 -9.25 7.50
CA ALA A 172 -5.82 -7.97 8.15
C ALA A 172 -4.55 -7.26 8.64
N GLU A 173 -3.56 -8.02 9.11
CA GLU A 173 -2.29 -7.46 9.58
C GLU A 173 -1.47 -6.79 8.46
N CYS A 174 -1.69 -7.19 7.20
CA CYS A 174 -1.07 -6.57 6.03
C CYS A 174 -1.68 -5.21 5.68
N HIS A 175 -2.77 -4.80 6.34
CA HIS A 175 -3.37 -3.47 6.19
C HIS A 175 -2.68 -2.41 7.06
N MET A 176 -2.06 -2.84 8.17
CA MET A 176 -1.42 -1.95 9.16
C MET A 176 -0.36 -1.01 8.58
N PRO A 177 0.49 -1.41 7.60
CA PRO A 177 1.45 -0.50 7.00
C PRO A 177 0.79 0.73 6.35
N LEU A 178 -0.40 0.59 5.74
CA LEU A 178 -1.14 1.72 5.18
C LEU A 178 -1.54 2.73 6.27
N PHE A 179 -2.13 2.25 7.37
CA PHE A 179 -2.53 3.11 8.48
C PHE A 179 -1.35 3.83 9.12
N ASN A 180 -0.22 3.13 9.27
CA ASN A 180 1.00 3.70 9.83
C ASN A 180 1.60 4.76 8.90
N LEU A 181 1.64 4.49 7.58
CA LEU A 181 2.08 5.45 6.58
C LEU A 181 1.23 6.73 6.61
N ILE A 182 -0.10 6.60 6.59
CA ILE A 182 -1.03 7.74 6.65
C ILE A 182 -0.79 8.55 7.93
N ARG A 183 -0.77 7.88 9.09
CA ARG A 183 -0.61 8.54 10.39
C ARG A 183 0.72 9.28 10.53
N SER A 184 1.80 8.73 9.97
CA SER A 184 3.12 9.36 9.99
C SER A 184 3.17 10.68 9.22
N GLN A 185 2.24 10.90 8.28
CA GLN A 185 2.26 12.06 7.39
C GLN A 185 1.26 13.16 7.79
N LEU A 186 0.32 12.89 8.70
CA LEU A 186 -0.78 13.79 9.04
C LEU A 186 -0.31 15.20 9.42
N ASN A 187 0.79 15.32 10.14
CA ASN A 187 1.34 16.63 10.52
C ASN A 187 1.76 17.48 9.31
N SER A 188 2.43 16.87 8.33
CA SER A 188 2.80 17.54 7.08
C SER A 188 1.55 17.87 6.26
N TRP A 189 0.62 16.91 6.15
CA TRP A 189 -0.61 17.08 5.39
C TRP A 189 -1.51 18.19 5.96
N ARG A 190 -1.72 18.24 7.28
CA ARG A 190 -2.45 19.33 7.97
C ARG A 190 -1.87 20.71 7.64
N LYS A 191 -0.53 20.84 7.61
CA LYS A 191 0.14 22.11 7.26
C LYS A 191 -0.15 22.50 5.81
N CYS A 192 -0.15 21.53 4.89
CA CYS A 192 -0.50 21.75 3.49
C CYS A 192 -1.97 22.13 3.33
N THR A 193 -2.89 21.38 3.95
CA THR A 193 -4.34 21.63 3.91
C THR A 193 -4.67 23.06 4.36
N ARG A 194 -4.13 23.51 5.50
CA ARG A 194 -4.37 24.85 6.05
C ARG A 194 -3.81 26.00 5.22
N LYS A 195 -2.91 25.72 4.27
CA LYS A 195 -2.27 26.72 3.41
C LYS A 195 -2.72 26.63 1.95
N SER A 196 -3.57 25.65 1.61
CA SER A 196 -3.96 25.43 0.23
C SER A 196 -5.05 26.41 -0.18
N ASP A 197 -4.80 27.16 -1.25
CA ASP A 197 -5.79 28.04 -1.90
C ASP A 197 -6.82 27.23 -2.72
N VAL A 198 -6.47 26.00 -3.10
CA VAL A 198 -7.38 25.09 -3.84
C VAL A 198 -8.43 24.50 -2.90
N LEU A 199 -8.14 24.44 -1.59
CA LEU A 199 -9.02 23.90 -0.56
C LEU A 199 -9.76 24.97 0.24
N LEU A 200 -9.88 26.18 -0.31
CA LEU A 200 -10.71 27.20 0.34
C LEU A 200 -12.13 26.68 0.54
N THR A 201 -12.64 26.88 1.74
CA THR A 201 -14.03 26.63 2.11
C THR A 201 -14.98 27.41 1.19
N PRO A 202 -16.28 27.06 1.12
CA PRO A 202 -17.27 27.83 0.36
C PRO A 202 -17.36 29.32 0.75
N LEU A 203 -16.84 29.69 1.92
CA LEU A 203 -16.75 31.07 2.40
C LEU A 203 -15.44 31.77 2.01
N GLY A 204 -14.58 31.14 1.21
CA GLY A 204 -13.30 31.69 0.75
C GLY A 204 -12.22 31.73 1.84
N LYS A 205 -12.36 30.95 2.91
CA LYS A 205 -11.38 30.86 4.01
C LYS A 205 -10.58 29.56 3.90
N HIS A 206 -9.32 29.59 4.31
CA HIS A 206 -8.55 28.36 4.51
C HIS A 206 -9.21 27.48 5.57
N SER A 207 -9.13 26.17 5.38
CA SER A 207 -9.58 25.20 6.38
C SER A 207 -8.85 25.40 7.69
N SER A 208 -9.58 25.43 8.79
CA SER A 208 -9.03 25.56 10.14
C SER A 208 -8.82 24.19 10.79
N LYS A 209 -9.58 23.19 10.33
CA LYS A 209 -9.57 21.80 10.82
C LYS A 209 -9.34 20.81 9.69
N GLY A 210 -9.11 19.57 10.10
CA GLY A 210 -9.06 18.45 9.16
C GLY A 210 -7.74 18.30 8.40
N VAL A 211 -7.76 17.32 7.51
CA VAL A 211 -6.64 16.95 6.64
C VAL A 211 -7.19 16.54 5.28
N ALA A 212 -6.45 16.87 4.23
CA ALA A 212 -6.70 16.44 2.86
C ALA A 212 -5.36 16.02 2.22
N VAL A 213 -5.43 15.21 1.18
CA VAL A 213 -4.27 14.76 0.40
C VAL A 213 -4.56 14.95 -1.09
N ALA A 214 -3.56 15.29 -1.89
CA ALA A 214 -3.70 15.36 -3.35
C ALA A 214 -3.80 13.96 -3.97
N GLY A 215 -4.00 13.87 -5.30
CA GLY A 215 -4.08 12.60 -6.05
C GLY A 215 -2.85 11.68 -5.97
N GLN A 216 -1.74 12.12 -5.38
CA GLN A 216 -0.58 11.26 -5.17
C GLN A 216 0.27 11.76 -3.99
N HIS A 217 0.89 10.83 -3.25
CA HIS A 217 1.84 11.16 -2.20
C HIS A 217 3.00 10.16 -2.10
N ASN A 218 4.04 10.54 -1.37
CA ASN A 218 5.25 9.73 -1.22
C ASN A 218 5.54 9.32 0.23
N ILE A 219 6.68 8.64 0.35
CA ILE A 219 7.56 8.48 1.53
C ILE A 219 7.44 9.40 2.75
N TYR A 220 7.42 10.69 2.42
CA TYR A 220 8.02 11.76 3.19
C TYR A 220 6.98 12.85 3.50
N GLY A 221 5.68 12.55 3.37
CA GLY A 221 4.62 13.53 3.52
C GLY A 221 4.50 14.49 2.34
N GLY A 222 5.27 14.28 1.27
CA GLY A 222 5.21 15.08 0.05
C GLY A 222 4.03 14.63 -0.82
N MET A 223 3.28 15.59 -1.33
CA MET A 223 2.19 15.36 -2.27
C MET A 223 2.61 15.84 -3.66
N GLY A 224 2.18 15.15 -4.71
CA GLY A 224 2.47 15.57 -6.08
C GLY A 224 1.69 16.82 -6.46
N THR A 225 2.34 17.74 -7.18
CA THR A 225 1.75 19.02 -7.60
C THR A 225 1.08 18.97 -8.98
N LYS A 226 1.13 17.80 -9.65
CA LYS A 226 0.67 17.62 -11.04
C LYS A 226 -0.71 17.01 -11.16
N MET A 227 -1.18 16.32 -10.12
CA MET A 227 -2.56 15.86 -10.02
C MET A 227 -3.34 16.86 -9.17
N ASP A 228 -4.58 17.12 -9.55
CA ASP A 228 -5.45 18.03 -8.83
C ASP A 228 -5.69 17.52 -7.39
N TRP A 229 -6.03 18.47 -6.52
CA TRP A 229 -6.51 18.11 -5.20
C TRP A 229 -7.90 17.50 -5.32
N ASP A 230 -8.03 16.26 -4.86
CA ASP A 230 -9.33 15.65 -4.65
C ASP A 230 -9.63 15.58 -3.15
N LYS A 231 -10.70 16.29 -2.76
CA LYS A 231 -11.15 16.39 -1.37
C LYS A 231 -11.57 15.03 -0.79
N THR A 232 -11.85 14.05 -1.64
CA THR A 232 -12.39 12.72 -1.30
C THR A 232 -11.31 11.72 -0.94
N ASN A 233 -10.05 11.96 -1.32
CA ASN A 233 -8.96 11.01 -1.09
C ASN A 233 -8.81 10.61 0.38
N THR A 234 -8.91 11.55 1.32
CA THR A 234 -8.87 11.23 2.75
C THR A 234 -10.16 10.57 3.26
N ALA A 235 -11.30 10.79 2.60
CA ALA A 235 -12.55 10.10 2.89
C ALA A 235 -12.49 8.63 2.46
N TRP A 236 -11.87 8.35 1.31
CA TRP A 236 -11.68 6.97 0.86
C TRP A 236 -10.71 6.22 1.77
N TYR A 237 -9.60 6.84 2.17
CA TYR A 237 -8.77 6.30 3.25
C TYR A 237 -9.53 6.06 4.54
N ALA A 238 -10.44 6.95 4.93
CA ALA A 238 -11.26 6.77 6.13
C ALA A 238 -12.09 5.47 6.05
N GLN A 239 -12.53 5.05 4.86
CA GLN A 239 -13.20 3.75 4.69
C GLN A 239 -12.28 2.60 5.09
N HIS A 240 -11.00 2.60 4.70
CA HIS A 240 -10.05 1.55 5.09
C HIS A 240 -9.86 1.45 6.62
N PHE A 241 -9.79 2.60 7.32
CA PHE A 241 -9.74 2.62 8.78
C PHE A 241 -11.02 2.06 9.41
N TRP A 242 -12.19 2.34 8.83
CA TRP A 242 -13.44 1.78 9.31
C TRP A 242 -13.53 0.28 9.04
N GLU A 243 -13.18 -0.17 7.84
CA GLU A 243 -13.23 -1.58 7.42
C GLU A 243 -12.37 -2.46 8.33
N HIS A 244 -11.14 -2.05 8.65
CA HIS A 244 -10.30 -2.82 9.57
C HIS A 244 -10.96 -3.01 10.95
N TYR A 245 -11.63 -1.98 11.47
CA TYR A 245 -12.46 -2.12 12.67
C TYR A 245 -13.68 -3.01 12.43
N ALA A 246 -14.41 -2.85 11.32
CA ALA A 246 -15.64 -3.59 11.05
C ALA A 246 -15.40 -5.09 10.90
N PHE A 247 -14.29 -5.49 10.27
CA PHE A 247 -13.87 -6.88 10.14
C PHE A 247 -13.29 -7.44 11.45
N GLY A 248 -12.41 -6.70 12.14
CA GLY A 248 -11.68 -7.19 13.32
C GLY A 248 -12.39 -6.95 14.66
N MET A 249 -13.31 -5.99 14.73
CA MET A 249 -14.00 -5.51 15.93
C MET A 249 -13.08 -5.07 17.08
N ASP A 250 -11.82 -4.73 16.80
CA ASP A 250 -10.87 -4.25 17.79
C ASP A 250 -11.19 -2.81 18.22
N LYS A 251 -11.79 -2.69 19.40
CA LYS A 251 -12.15 -1.39 20.01
C LYS A 251 -10.93 -0.55 20.37
N THR A 252 -9.76 -1.16 20.59
CA THR A 252 -8.52 -0.43 20.86
C THR A 252 -8.04 0.24 19.58
N PHE A 253 -7.97 -0.50 18.48
CA PHE A 253 -7.71 0.06 17.16
C PHE A 253 -8.71 1.18 16.81
N LEU A 254 -10.01 0.95 17.02
CA LEU A 254 -11.02 1.97 16.75
C LEU A 254 -10.74 3.24 17.56
N LYS A 255 -10.56 3.12 18.87
CA LYS A 255 -10.39 4.27 19.77
C LYS A 255 -9.10 5.04 19.50
N ASP A 256 -7.98 4.32 19.35
CA ASP A 256 -6.64 4.91 19.40
C ASP A 256 -6.08 5.21 17.99
N ILE A 257 -6.60 4.56 16.95
CA ILE A 257 -6.07 4.65 15.58
C ILE A 257 -7.13 5.18 14.60
N ALA A 258 -8.27 4.48 14.43
CA ALA A 258 -9.23 4.84 13.40
C ALA A 258 -10.06 6.08 13.72
N TYR A 259 -10.72 6.12 14.88
CA TYR A 259 -11.65 7.19 15.24
C TYR A 259 -11.01 8.60 15.21
N PRO A 260 -9.78 8.82 15.69
CA PRO A 260 -9.13 10.12 15.55
C PRO A 260 -9.03 10.59 14.09
N PHE A 261 -8.70 9.68 13.16
CA PHE A 261 -8.63 9.99 11.74
C PHE A 261 -10.01 10.19 11.12
N LEU A 262 -10.97 9.30 11.39
CA LEU A 262 -12.37 9.43 10.92
C LEU A 262 -12.97 10.77 11.35
N LYS A 263 -12.75 11.17 12.61
CA LYS A 263 -13.21 12.45 13.14
C LYS A 263 -12.56 13.62 12.41
N GLU A 264 -11.25 13.58 12.20
CA GLU A 264 -10.53 14.66 11.54
C GLU A 264 -10.96 14.83 10.07
N VAL A 265 -11.19 13.74 9.36
CA VAL A 265 -11.76 13.75 7.99
C VAL A 265 -13.19 14.31 8.00
N SER A 266 -13.99 13.97 9.00
CA SER A 266 -15.35 14.53 9.14
C SER A 266 -15.32 16.04 9.42
N GLU A 267 -14.39 16.51 10.25
CA GLU A 267 -14.19 17.94 10.53
C GLU A 267 -13.70 18.71 9.31
N PHE A 268 -12.91 18.09 8.42
CA PHE A 268 -12.57 18.68 7.13
C PHE A 268 -13.85 18.91 6.30
N TRP A 269 -14.68 17.88 6.16
CA TRP A 269 -15.89 17.96 5.34
C TRP A 269 -16.93 18.96 5.86
N ASP A 270 -17.07 19.10 7.18
CA ASP A 270 -17.94 20.11 7.80
C ASP A 270 -17.62 21.54 7.32
N GLU A 271 -16.34 21.84 7.05
CA GLU A 271 -15.92 23.15 6.52
C GLU A 271 -16.00 23.25 4.97
N GLN A 272 -16.03 22.11 4.27
CA GLN A 272 -15.89 22.06 2.81
C GLN A 272 -17.21 21.95 2.05
N LEU A 273 -18.27 21.46 2.69
CA LEU A 273 -19.57 21.27 2.06
C LEU A 273 -20.29 22.60 1.80
N LYS A 274 -20.92 22.68 0.62
CA LYS A 274 -21.70 23.85 0.18
C LYS A 274 -23.19 23.53 0.20
N THR A 275 -24.00 24.42 0.77
CA THR A 275 -25.46 24.33 0.61
C THR A 275 -25.87 24.74 -0.80
N VAL A 276 -26.67 23.90 -1.45
CA VAL A 276 -27.25 24.19 -2.76
C VAL A 276 -28.35 25.26 -2.61
N THR A 277 -28.18 26.41 -3.27
CA THR A 277 -29.14 27.53 -3.22
C THR A 277 -29.92 27.73 -4.52
N LYS A 278 -29.60 26.98 -5.57
CA LYS A 278 -30.23 27.03 -6.90
C LYS A 278 -30.36 25.62 -7.45
N GLY A 279 -31.47 25.31 -8.12
CA GLY A 279 -31.74 23.97 -8.66
C GLY A 279 -33.21 23.60 -8.52
N THR A 280 -33.52 22.30 -8.63
CA THR A 280 -34.87 21.79 -8.34
C THR A 280 -35.20 21.93 -6.85
N LYS A 281 -36.49 21.83 -6.50
CA LYS A 281 -36.95 21.90 -5.11
C LYS A 281 -36.30 20.82 -4.24
N GLU A 282 -35.98 19.67 -4.82
CA GLU A 282 -35.33 18.52 -4.17
C GLU A 282 -33.82 18.71 -4.00
N GLN A 283 -33.19 19.63 -4.73
CA GLN A 283 -31.77 19.92 -4.64
C GLN A 283 -31.49 21.05 -3.64
N ILE A 284 -32.34 22.07 -3.61
CA ILE A 284 -32.15 23.24 -2.73
C ILE A 284 -32.14 22.80 -1.26
N GLY A 285 -31.14 23.27 -0.51
CA GLY A 285 -30.94 22.96 0.90
C GLY A 285 -30.09 21.72 1.17
N LYS A 286 -29.78 20.90 0.16
CA LYS A 286 -28.80 19.81 0.30
C LYS A 286 -27.39 20.37 0.43
N LEU A 287 -26.53 19.62 1.12
CA LEU A 287 -25.09 19.83 1.12
C LEU A 287 -24.47 19.05 -0.04
N VAL A 288 -23.53 19.68 -0.75
CA VAL A 288 -22.77 19.05 -1.83
C VAL A 288 -21.29 19.39 -1.70
N VAL A 289 -20.44 18.52 -2.24
CA VAL A 289 -19.03 18.83 -2.46
C VAL A 289 -18.93 19.86 -3.59
N PRO A 290 -18.35 21.04 -3.36
CA PRO A 290 -18.20 22.05 -4.41
C PRO A 290 -16.95 21.81 -5.25
N ASN A 291 -17.05 22.11 -6.55
CA ASN A 291 -15.94 22.01 -7.50
C ASN A 291 -15.21 20.65 -7.44
N GLY A 292 -15.99 19.58 -7.39
CA GLY A 292 -15.50 18.21 -7.49
C GLY A 292 -15.14 17.83 -8.92
N TRP A 293 -14.38 16.76 -9.09
CA TRP A 293 -13.99 16.21 -10.39
C TRP A 293 -14.15 14.70 -10.36
N SER A 294 -14.75 14.14 -11.42
CA SER A 294 -14.87 12.70 -11.57
C SER A 294 -13.58 12.17 -12.19
N SER A 295 -12.65 11.71 -11.35
CA SER A 295 -11.36 11.21 -11.81
C SER A 295 -11.55 10.16 -12.94
N GLU A 296 -11.04 10.34 -14.16
CA GLU A 296 -10.15 11.40 -14.67
C GLU A 296 -10.75 12.15 -15.89
N HIS A 297 -12.02 12.53 -15.86
CA HIS A 297 -12.67 13.12 -17.02
C HIS A 297 -13.81 14.08 -16.69
N GLY A 298 -14.21 14.84 -17.70
CA GLY A 298 -15.30 15.80 -17.59
C GLY A 298 -14.89 17.09 -16.86
N PRO A 299 -15.87 17.99 -16.64
CA PRO A 299 -15.64 19.28 -16.00
C PRO A 299 -15.51 19.13 -14.49
N HIS A 300 -15.01 20.20 -13.85
CA HIS A 300 -15.21 20.37 -12.42
C HIS A 300 -16.63 20.91 -12.16
N GLU A 301 -17.35 20.32 -11.22
CA GLU A 301 -18.73 20.68 -10.91
C GLU A 301 -19.11 20.45 -9.43
N ASP A 302 -20.14 21.17 -8.97
CA ASP A 302 -20.69 20.94 -7.64
C ASP A 302 -21.53 19.66 -7.64
N GLY A 303 -21.37 18.83 -6.61
CA GLY A 303 -22.22 17.66 -6.42
C GLY A 303 -21.88 16.48 -7.32
N CYS A 304 -20.65 16.39 -7.83
CA CYS A 304 -20.18 15.20 -8.54
C CYS A 304 -20.41 13.95 -7.68
N SER A 305 -21.03 12.91 -8.27
CA SER A 305 -21.50 11.71 -7.55
C SER A 305 -20.37 11.01 -6.82
N TYR A 306 -19.21 10.85 -7.47
CA TYR A 306 -18.01 10.25 -6.88
C TYR A 306 -17.62 10.91 -5.54
N ASN A 307 -17.74 12.24 -5.43
CA ASN A 307 -17.43 12.94 -4.18
C ASN A 307 -18.57 12.91 -3.14
N GLN A 308 -19.79 12.49 -3.52
CA GLN A 308 -20.93 12.37 -2.60
C GLN A 308 -21.04 10.98 -1.95
N GLU A 309 -20.35 9.97 -2.50
CA GLU A 309 -20.31 8.60 -1.99
C GLU A 309 -19.45 8.48 -0.72
#